data_AF-A0A3G9J1R1-F1
#
_entry.id   AF-A0A3G9J1R1-F1
#
_cell.length_a   1.000
_cell.length_b   1.000
_cell.length_c   1.000
_cell.angle_alpha   90.00
_cell.angle_beta   90.00
_cell.angle_gamma   90.00
#
_symmetry.space_group_name_H-M   'P 1'
#
loop_
_entity.id
_entity.type
_entity.pdbx_description
1 polymer ?
#
loop_
_entity_poly.entity_id
_entity_poly.type
_entity_poly.pdbx_seq_one_letter_code
_entity_poly.pdbx_strand_id
1 'polypeptide(L)' 'MTGSSRRLTAAELSEATGVPIKRIERWRAQGWIASAGQIPSRGRGALAHVYDPHAADVEREIARYRERGMKDDTPTKG' A
#
# COMPACT_ATOMS: atom_id res chain seq x y z
N MET A 1 11.20 22.93 6.12
CA MET A 1 10.97 22.24 4.83
C MET A 1 9.87 21.22 5.07
N THR A 2 8.65 21.51 4.65
CA THR A 2 7.54 20.56 4.74
C THR A 2 7.78 19.46 3.71
N GLY A 3 8.32 18.33 4.16
CA GLY A 3 8.44 17.15 3.33
C GLY A 3 7.03 16.75 2.88
N SER A 4 6.68 17.03 1.64
CA SER A 4 5.51 16.42 1.02
C SER A 4 5.76 14.92 1.05
N SER A 5 5.16 14.20 2.00
CA SER A 5 5.12 12.74 1.97
C SER A 5 4.53 12.35 0.63
N ARG A 6 5.39 11.88 -0.27
CA ARG A 6 4.99 11.59 -1.65
C ARG A 6 3.98 10.46 -1.59
N ARG A 7 2.73 10.76 -1.92
CA ARG A 7 1.67 9.76 -2.02
C ARG A 7 1.89 8.94 -3.28
N LEU A 8 1.93 7.63 -3.12
CA LEU A 8 2.18 6.66 -4.19
C LEU A 8 0.89 5.91 -4.51
N THR A 9 0.59 5.74 -5.79
CA THR A 9 -0.40 4.75 -6.23
C THR A 9 0.01 3.34 -5.79
N ALA A 10 -0.92 2.39 -5.83
CA ALA A 10 -0.58 0.98 -5.59
C ALA A 10 0.54 0.48 -6.53
N ALA A 11 0.58 0.98 -7.77
CA ALA A 11 1.62 0.66 -8.75
C ALA A 11 2.99 1.23 -8.33
N GLU A 12 3.06 2.52 -8.01
CA GLU A 12 4.32 3.14 -7.57
C GLU A 12 4.82 2.55 -6.24
N LEU A 13 3.92 2.23 -5.31
CA LEU A 13 4.29 1.58 -4.06
C LEU A 13 4.80 0.16 -4.31
N SER A 14 4.21 -0.55 -5.28
CA SER A 14 4.69 -1.87 -5.70
C SER A 14 6.10 -1.82 -6.26
N GLU A 15 6.38 -0.86 -7.16
CA GLU A 15 7.71 -0.63 -7.72
C GLU A 15 8.74 -0.27 -6.64
N ALA A 16 8.36 0.60 -5.69
CA ALA A 16 9.26 1.04 -4.62
C ALA A 16 9.59 -0.07 -3.60
N THR A 17 8.65 -0.99 -3.34
CA THR A 17 8.76 -1.92 -2.21
C THR A 17 9.03 -3.36 -2.61
N GLY A 18 8.74 -3.71 -3.86
CA GLY A 18 8.71 -5.09 -4.38
C GLY A 18 7.44 -5.86 -3.99
N VAL A 19 6.48 -5.23 -3.30
CA VAL A 19 5.20 -5.86 -2.94
C VAL A 19 4.28 -5.85 -4.17
N PRO A 20 3.65 -6.96 -4.58
CA PRO A 20 2.73 -6.95 -5.71
C PRO A 20 1.51 -6.02 -5.51
N ILE A 21 1.09 -5.30 -6.55
CA ILE A 21 -0.08 -4.39 -6.54
C ILE A 21 -1.32 -5.05 -5.91
N LYS A 22 -1.67 -6.26 -6.38
CA LYS A 22 -2.84 -7.01 -5.87
C LYS A 22 -2.79 -7.25 -4.35
N ARG A 23 -1.58 -7.32 -3.79
CA ARG A 23 -1.37 -7.54 -2.36
C ARG A 23 -1.57 -6.25 -1.57
N ILE A 24 -1.06 -5.13 -2.07
CA ILE A 24 -1.31 -3.80 -1.51
C ILE A 24 -2.82 -3.51 -1.48
N GLU A 25 -3.52 -3.77 -2.58
CA GLU A 25 -4.97 -3.61 -2.65
C GLU A 25 -5.72 -4.53 -1.67
N ARG A 26 -5.25 -5.77 -1.49
CA ARG A 26 -5.79 -6.71 -0.50
C ARG A 26 -5.61 -6.18 0.92
N TRP A 27 -4.42 -5.71 1.29
CA TRP A 27 -4.16 -5.12 2.61
C TRP A 27 -5.10 -3.96 2.89
N ARG A 28 -5.31 -3.08 1.91
CA ARG A 28 -6.29 -1.99 2.01
C ARG A 28 -7.71 -2.50 2.16
N ALA A 29 -8.11 -3.52 1.38
CA ALA A 29 -9.45 -4.10 1.45
C ALA A 29 -9.73 -4.80 2.79
N GLN A 30 -8.69 -5.36 3.42
CA GLN A 30 -8.76 -5.99 4.74
C GLN A 30 -8.56 -5.00 5.90
N GLY A 31 -8.30 -3.72 5.60
CA GLY A 31 -8.08 -2.68 6.61
C GLY A 31 -6.73 -2.76 7.33
N TRP A 32 -5.74 -3.47 6.76
CA TRP A 32 -4.40 -3.56 7.33
C TRP A 32 -3.56 -2.31 7.08
N ILE A 33 -3.83 -1.64 5.96
CA ILE A 33 -3.26 -0.34 5.61
C ILE A 33 -4.37 0.63 5.19
N ALA A 34 -4.20 1.91 5.50
CA ALA A 34 -5.08 2.98 5.08
C ALA A 34 -4.60 3.61 3.77
N SER A 35 -5.54 3.95 2.87
CA SER A 35 -5.22 4.85 1.76
C SER A 35 -5.13 6.28 2.27
N ALA A 36 -4.08 7.00 1.91
CA ALA A 36 -3.89 8.43 2.18
C ALA A 36 -4.80 9.33 1.32
N GLY A 37 -5.59 8.74 0.42
CA GLY A 37 -6.58 9.41 -0.39
C GLY A 37 -6.87 8.64 -1.68
N GLN A 38 -7.52 9.33 -2.61
CA GLN A 38 -7.80 8.85 -3.95
C GLN A 38 -7.44 9.92 -4.97
N ILE A 39 -6.91 9.49 -6.12
CA ILE A 39 -6.61 10.37 -7.26
C ILE A 39 -7.31 9.86 -8.52
N PRO A 40 -7.60 10.72 -9.51
CA PRO A 40 -8.08 10.28 -10.81
C PRO A 40 -7.10 9.28 -11.43
N SER A 41 -7.58 8.07 -11.73
CA SER A 41 -6.81 7.11 -12.51
C SER A 41 -6.92 7.45 -14.00
N ARG A 42 -5.92 7.07 -14.80
CA ARG A 42 -5.89 7.35 -16.25
C ARG A 42 -7.03 6.67 -17.05
N GLY A 43 -7.88 5.85 -16.44
CA GLY A 43 -8.98 5.15 -17.11
C GLY A 43 -10.37 5.60 -16.65
N ARG A 44 -11.27 5.89 -17.61
CA ARG A 44 -12.74 6.03 -17.49
C ARG A 44 -13.28 6.47 -16.11
N GLY A 45 -12.83 7.61 -15.59
CA GLY A 45 -13.37 8.20 -14.36
C GLY A 45 -13.19 7.36 -13.09
N ALA A 46 -12.36 6.30 -13.11
CA ALA A 46 -12.07 5.51 -11.93
C ALA A 46 -11.08 6.24 -11.02
N LEU A 47 -11.27 6.12 -9.71
CA LEU A 47 -10.37 6.67 -8.69
C LEU A 47 -9.37 5.60 -8.24
N ALA A 48 -8.08 5.93 -8.25
CA ALA A 48 -7.01 5.09 -7.72
C ALA A 48 -6.71 5.47 -6.27
N HIS A 49 -6.58 4.47 -5.39
CA HIS A 49 -6.08 4.69 -4.04
C HIS A 49 -4.60 5.06 -4.06
N VAL A 50 -4.24 6.04 -3.23
CA VAL A 50 -2.86 6.40 -2.96
C VAL A 50 -2.51 6.13 -1.51
N TYR A 51 -1.24 5.85 -1.27
CA TYR A 51 -0.68 5.42 0.01
C TYR A 51 0.47 6.34 0.36
N ASP A 52 0.63 6.62 1.65
CA ASP A 52 1.85 7.22 2.16
C ASP A 52 2.82 6.07 2.48
N PRO A 53 3.97 5.95 1.78
CA PRO A 53 4.93 4.88 2.04
C PRO A 53 5.52 4.93 3.46
N HIS A 54 5.41 6.08 4.14
CA HIS A 54 5.88 6.28 5.51
C HIS A 54 4.76 6.22 6.56
N ALA A 55 3.54 5.86 6.17
CA ALA A 55 2.51 5.57 7.16
C ALA A 55 2.91 4.30 7.94
N ALA A 56 2.78 4.35 9.27
CA ALA A 56 3.28 3.30 10.16
C ALA A 56 2.66 1.92 9.88
N ASP A 57 1.40 1.88 9.42
CA ASP A 57 0.71 0.66 8.98
C ASP A 57 1.28 0.12 7.66
N VAL A 58 1.55 0.99 6.70
CA VAL A 58 2.18 0.65 5.41
C VAL A 58 3.59 0.13 5.62
N GLU A 59 4.44 0.84 6.38
CA GLU A 59 5.81 0.41 6.70
C GLU A 59 5.81 -0.94 7.43
N ARG A 60 4.92 -1.13 8.41
CA ARG A 60 4.78 -2.38 9.15
C ARG A 60 4.42 -3.56 8.24
N GLU A 61 3.45 -3.40 7.34
CA GLU A 61 3.04 -4.50 6.45
C GLU A 61 4.08 -4.81 5.37
N ILE A 62 4.81 -3.79 4.88
CA ILE A 62 5.95 -4.01 3.98
C ILE A 62 7.07 -4.78 4.70
N ALA A 63 7.39 -4.41 5.94
CA ALA A 63 8.39 -5.11 6.75
C ALA A 63 7.98 -6.57 6.99
N ARG A 64 6.73 -6.81 7.41
CA ARG A 64 6.17 -8.16 7.58
C ARG A 64 6.24 -9.00 6.31
N TYR A 65 5.94 -8.39 5.15
CA TYR A 65 6.03 -9.08 3.87
C TYR A 65 7.45 -9.54 3.53
N ARG A 66 8.44 -8.69 3.84
CA ARG A 66 9.87 -8.99 3.64
C ARG A 66 10.37 -10.06 4.60
N GLU A 67 9.98 -10.00 5.87
CA GLU A 67 10.38 -10.96 6.91
C GLU A 67 9.77 -12.35 6.70
N ARG A 68 8.51 -12.44 6.25
CA ARG A 68 7.79 -13.71 6.06
C ARG A 68 8.08 -14.43 4.73
N GLY A 69 9.09 -13.99 3.98
CA GLY A 69 9.57 -14.69 2.79
C GLY A 69 8.52 -14.90 1.70
N MET A 70 7.61 -13.92 1.50
CA MET A 70 6.60 -13.91 0.43
C MET A 70 5.49 -14.99 0.48
N LYS A 71 5.33 -15.77 1.56
CA LYS A 71 4.43 -16.94 1.55
C LYS A 71 3.10 -16.83 2.31
N ASP A 72 2.99 -15.97 3.31
CA ASP A 72 1.84 -16.03 4.22
C ASP A 72 0.80 -14.93 3.99
N ASP A 73 -0.35 -15.31 3.44
CA ASP A 73 -1.58 -14.51 3.31
C ASP A 73 -2.49 -14.63 4.55
N THR A 74 -1.90 -14.94 5.70
CA THR A 74 -2.65 -15.30 6.89
C THR A 74 -2.97 -14.05 7.72
N PRO A 75 -4.25 -13.67 7.88
CA PRO A 75 -4.65 -12.53 8.68
C PRO A 75 -4.17 -12.70 10.12
N THR A 76 -3.33 -11.79 10.59
CA THR A 76 -3.08 -11.70 12.04
C THR A 76 -4.20 -10.83 12.60
N LYS A 77 -5.33 -11.46 12.99
CA LYS A 77 -6.36 -10.81 13.81
C LYS A 77 -5.70 -10.41 15.13
N GLY A 78 -5.60 -9.11 15.38
CA GLY A 78 -5.47 -8.53 16.71
C GLY A 78 -6.85 -8.31 17.30
#